data_AF-A0A6C0CS65-F1
#
_entry.id   AF-A0A6C0CS65-F1
#
_cell.length_a   1.000
_cell.length_b   1.000
_cell.length_c   1.000
_cell.angle_alpha   90.00
_cell.angle_beta   90.00
_cell.angle_gamma   90.00
#
_symmetry.space_group_name_H-M   'P 1'
#
loop_
_entity.id
_entity.type
_entity.pdbx_description
1 polymer ?
#
loop_
_entity_poly.entity_id
_entity_poly.type
_entity_poly.pdbx_seq_one_letter_code
_entity_poly.pdbx_strand_id
1 'polypeptide(L)'
;MLSNKTRDKIKKHFNKHITQDNIYKDETYEKDFTLKENIQDYIQDLDKTYDNSTKIVNYRYVGDEKLDMTDITINGQVSIIVYSINHQLLKPFLMFALEKNSNKLSIPILTVEKDTSIKSLHEGIMKKYQDYTADIDYQGFYNDNGEIFLFYKSESLQEPRKVTGNEKYYFCTIHEIINLKKVYITNIDEHAIDFFVKNDSFCFLEDEDFNLIETPMVGYTGGYYKRIAIIAALGPIRSNPFASMGPYFYFSSFKRGLRYGVITPDGKPKEINGIKITVGDTPVYEKGGIVKFVMFMGNEKVFLNRDNDPDDSSEISKHVAEKSDIVKATIKNRDNDSNWIKDYDSTIITFKEIDFKGNKRILEPQFTIKNTNQCLPISYYYLNTEKVIENVKIEDEKQIFDTELAELI
;
A
#
# COMPACT_ATOMS: atom_id res chain seq x y z
N MET A 1 -12.76 -33.74 14.03
CA MET A 1 -12.14 -33.75 15.39
C MET A 1 -10.73 -34.31 15.26
N LEU A 2 -9.70 -33.51 15.60
CA LEU A 2 -8.32 -34.00 15.62
C LEU A 2 -8.17 -35.08 16.70
N SER A 3 -7.55 -36.22 16.35
CA SER A 3 -7.40 -37.34 17.30
C SER A 3 -6.57 -36.92 18.51
N ASN A 4 -6.96 -37.39 19.70
CA ASN A 4 -6.24 -37.12 20.95
C ASN A 4 -4.74 -37.47 20.86
N LYS A 5 -4.37 -38.47 20.03
CA LYS A 5 -2.97 -38.84 19.76
C LYS A 5 -2.12 -37.71 19.13
N THR A 6 -2.71 -36.86 18.29
CA THR A 6 -1.99 -35.76 17.65
C THR A 6 -1.75 -34.62 18.64
N ARG A 7 -2.75 -34.32 19.48
CA ARG A 7 -2.66 -33.31 20.56
C ARG A 7 -1.62 -33.70 21.60
N ASP A 8 -1.53 -34.97 21.96
CA ASP A 8 -0.59 -35.45 22.97
C ASP A 8 0.85 -35.51 22.45
N LYS A 9 1.06 -35.80 21.14
CA LYS A 9 2.37 -35.71 20.51
C LYS A 9 2.89 -34.27 20.45
N ILE A 10 2.02 -33.31 20.15
CA ILE A 10 2.36 -31.87 20.16
C ILE A 10 2.77 -31.45 21.58
N LYS A 11 1.94 -31.76 22.60
CA LYS A 11 2.30 -31.45 24.00
C LYS A 11 3.62 -32.08 24.43
N LYS A 12 3.89 -33.33 24.04
CA LYS A 12 5.13 -34.03 24.41
C LYS A 12 6.37 -33.46 23.71
N HIS A 13 6.21 -32.96 22.48
CA HIS A 13 7.29 -32.33 21.72
C HIS A 13 7.65 -30.96 22.30
N PHE A 14 6.66 -30.15 22.65
CA PHE A 14 6.88 -28.78 23.14
C PHE A 14 7.17 -28.70 24.66
N ASN A 15 6.69 -29.64 25.48
CA ASN A 15 7.04 -29.66 26.91
C ASN A 15 8.46 -30.17 27.18
N LYS A 16 9.14 -30.80 26.20
CA LYS A 16 10.51 -31.29 26.39
C LYS A 16 11.58 -30.19 26.34
N HIS A 17 11.22 -28.99 25.90
CA HIS A 17 12.13 -27.84 25.79
C HIS A 17 11.91 -26.77 26.85
N ILE A 18 11.11 -27.07 27.88
CA ILE A 18 10.89 -26.18 29.03
C ILE A 18 11.49 -26.84 30.27
N THR A 19 12.82 -26.89 30.33
CA THR A 19 13.54 -27.07 31.60
C THR A 19 14.13 -25.73 31.99
N GLN A 20 13.89 -25.38 33.24
CA GLN A 20 14.20 -24.12 33.91
C GLN A 20 15.71 -23.78 33.86
N ASP A 21 16.00 -22.48 33.99
CA ASP A 21 17.32 -21.84 34.14
C ASP A 21 18.03 -21.35 32.87
N ASN A 22 17.29 -20.67 31.98
CA ASN A 22 17.88 -19.58 31.21
C ASN A 22 17.19 -18.28 31.62
N ILE A 23 17.77 -17.62 32.62
CA ILE A 23 17.61 -16.18 32.81
C ILE A 23 18.09 -15.55 31.50
N TYR A 24 17.15 -15.20 30.62
CA TYR A 24 17.41 -14.39 29.45
C TYR A 24 17.98 -13.09 29.97
N LYS A 25 19.30 -12.95 29.89
CA LYS A 25 19.96 -11.68 30.06
C LYS A 25 19.33 -10.73 29.05
N ASP A 26 18.92 -9.60 29.59
CA ASP A 26 18.35 -8.43 28.94
C ASP A 26 19.37 -7.81 27.99
N GLU A 27 19.70 -8.53 26.92
CA GLU A 27 20.37 -7.97 25.75
C GLU A 27 19.27 -7.47 24.83
N THR A 28 19.31 -6.16 24.57
CA THR A 28 18.41 -5.38 23.75
C THR A 28 18.08 -6.06 22.41
N TYR A 29 16.98 -6.82 22.37
CA TYR A 29 16.36 -7.33 21.14
C TYR A 29 15.59 -6.21 20.41
N GLU A 30 16.29 -5.13 20.08
CA GLU A 30 15.89 -4.16 19.05
C GLU A 30 16.57 -4.48 17.71
N LYS A 31 16.82 -5.75 17.42
CA LYS A 31 17.27 -6.14 16.08
C LYS A 31 16.06 -6.07 15.15
N ASP A 32 15.98 -5.01 14.35
CA ASP A 32 15.04 -4.91 13.23
C ASP A 32 15.28 -6.13 12.32
N PHE A 33 14.30 -7.03 12.21
CA PHE A 33 14.41 -8.26 11.42
C PHE A 33 14.65 -7.97 9.93
N THR A 34 14.48 -6.72 9.48
CA THR A 34 14.85 -6.27 8.13
C THR A 34 16.36 -6.08 7.93
N LEU A 35 17.15 -6.02 9.00
CA LEU A 35 18.60 -5.92 8.91
C LEU A 35 19.23 -7.32 8.88
N LYS A 36 19.38 -7.84 7.64
CA LYS A 36 20.34 -8.86 7.14
C LYS A 36 20.56 -10.05 8.11
N GLU A 37 20.05 -11.26 7.85
CA GLU A 37 20.71 -12.22 6.95
C GLU A 37 19.83 -13.42 6.51
N ASN A 38 18.54 -13.51 6.88
CA ASN A 38 17.72 -14.73 6.65
C ASN A 38 16.37 -14.52 5.94
N ILE A 39 16.09 -13.32 5.41
CA ILE A 39 14.84 -13.07 4.66
C ILE A 39 14.89 -13.73 3.27
N GLN A 40 16.05 -13.75 2.61
CA GLN A 40 16.19 -14.30 1.26
C GLN A 40 15.88 -15.80 1.18
N ASP A 41 16.26 -16.59 2.19
CA ASP A 41 15.94 -18.01 2.24
C ASP A 41 14.42 -18.25 2.38
N TYR A 42 13.73 -17.39 3.13
CA TYR A 42 12.26 -17.45 3.26
C TYR A 42 11.54 -17.02 1.97
N ILE A 43 12.08 -16.03 1.24
CA ILE A 43 11.54 -15.57 -0.05
C ILE A 43 11.69 -16.67 -1.11
N GLN A 44 12.85 -17.34 -1.18
CA GLN A 44 13.10 -18.42 -2.15
C GLN A 44 12.18 -19.64 -1.97
N ASP A 45 11.74 -19.92 -0.74
CA ASP A 45 10.78 -20.99 -0.48
C ASP A 45 9.32 -20.57 -0.75
N LEU A 46 8.98 -19.28 -0.65
CA LEU A 46 7.67 -18.76 -1.04
C LEU A 46 7.47 -18.76 -2.56
N ASP A 47 8.52 -18.44 -3.34
CA ASP A 47 8.50 -18.41 -4.81
C ASP A 47 8.10 -19.75 -5.44
N LYS A 48 8.44 -20.88 -4.78
CA LYS A 48 8.12 -22.23 -5.28
C LYS A 48 6.63 -22.60 -5.19
N THR A 49 5.81 -21.77 -4.53
CA THR A 49 4.37 -22.02 -4.31
C THR A 49 3.45 -21.19 -5.21
N TYR A 50 3.99 -20.27 -6.02
CA TYR A 50 3.24 -19.45 -6.96
C TYR A 50 3.08 -20.15 -8.30
N ASP A 51 2.28 -21.22 -8.35
CA ASP A 51 2.06 -22.02 -9.56
C ASP A 51 0.62 -21.87 -10.09
N ASN A 52 0.51 -21.70 -11.42
CA ASN A 52 -0.67 -21.62 -12.31
C ASN A 52 -1.35 -20.28 -12.67
N SER A 53 -0.85 -19.09 -12.31
CA SER A 53 -1.27 -17.85 -12.98
C SER A 53 -0.20 -17.41 -13.97
N THR A 54 -0.55 -17.35 -15.26
CA THR A 54 0.36 -16.95 -16.34
C THR A 54 0.79 -15.51 -16.13
N LYS A 55 2.00 -15.32 -15.60
CA LYS A 55 2.63 -14.01 -15.50
C LYS A 55 2.71 -13.40 -16.91
N ILE A 56 2.32 -12.14 -17.06
CA ILE A 56 2.50 -11.42 -18.32
C ILE A 56 3.99 -11.08 -18.44
N VAL A 57 4.67 -11.74 -19.38
CA VAL A 57 6.12 -11.56 -19.60
C VAL A 57 6.38 -10.55 -20.71
N ASN A 58 5.53 -10.54 -21.74
CA ASN A 58 5.64 -9.63 -22.87
C ASN A 58 4.67 -8.47 -22.68
N TYR A 59 5.19 -7.25 -22.71
CA TYR A 59 4.38 -6.04 -22.65
C TYR A 59 5.09 -4.90 -23.37
N ARG A 60 4.33 -3.88 -23.72
CA ARG A 60 4.81 -2.63 -24.33
C ARG A 60 4.33 -1.44 -23.51
N TYR A 61 5.17 -0.42 -23.38
CA TYR A 61 4.76 0.87 -22.83
C TYR A 61 4.18 1.74 -23.93
N VAL A 62 2.89 2.09 -23.83
CA VAL A 62 2.16 2.81 -24.88
C VAL A 62 2.74 4.20 -25.13
N GLY A 63 3.27 4.84 -24.08
CA GLY A 63 3.90 6.15 -24.15
C GLY A 63 5.13 6.22 -25.04
N ASP A 64 5.84 5.10 -25.26
CA ASP A 64 7.08 5.08 -26.06
C ASP A 64 6.82 5.54 -27.52
N GLU A 65 5.63 5.30 -28.07
CA GLU A 65 5.27 5.73 -29.43
C GLU A 65 5.16 7.26 -29.58
N LYS A 66 5.06 7.99 -28.46
CA LYS A 66 4.96 9.46 -28.44
C LYS A 66 6.31 10.13 -28.27
N LEU A 67 7.36 9.38 -27.96
CA LEU A 67 8.68 9.94 -27.65
C LEU A 67 9.49 10.18 -28.92
N ASP A 68 10.08 11.37 -29.01
CA ASP A 68 11.02 11.75 -30.06
C ASP A 68 12.46 11.55 -29.54
N MET A 69 13.27 10.85 -30.34
CA MET A 69 14.67 10.52 -30.02
C MET A 69 15.68 11.48 -30.68
N THR A 70 15.22 12.52 -31.37
CA THR A 70 16.09 13.52 -31.98
C THR A 70 16.86 14.29 -30.92
N ASP A 71 18.12 14.60 -31.23
CA ASP A 71 18.97 15.39 -30.35
C ASP A 71 18.58 16.87 -30.50
N ILE A 72 17.90 17.41 -29.51
CA ILE A 72 17.50 18.82 -29.45
C ILE A 72 18.38 19.60 -28.47
N THR A 73 18.47 20.91 -28.72
CA THR A 73 19.10 21.86 -27.82
C THR A 73 18.04 22.53 -26.96
N ILE A 74 18.25 22.54 -25.66
CA ILE A 74 17.29 23.07 -24.69
C ILE A 74 17.87 24.34 -24.03
N ASN A 75 17.00 25.34 -23.87
CA ASN A 75 17.25 26.57 -23.13
C ASN A 75 15.96 26.96 -22.39
N GLY A 76 16.05 27.19 -21.08
CA GLY A 76 14.90 27.43 -20.21
C GLY A 76 14.54 26.24 -19.34
N GLN A 77 13.25 26.08 -19.02
CA GLN A 77 12.77 25.03 -18.12
C GLN A 77 12.45 23.75 -18.88
N VAL A 78 12.81 22.62 -18.30
CA VAL A 78 12.50 21.29 -18.82
C VAL A 78 11.98 20.38 -17.71
N SER A 79 10.89 19.68 -18.00
CA SER A 79 10.24 18.75 -17.09
C SER A 79 10.88 17.36 -17.23
N ILE A 80 11.15 16.68 -16.12
CA ILE A 80 11.84 15.38 -16.10
C ILE A 80 10.88 14.30 -15.62
N ILE A 81 10.57 13.33 -16.50
CA ILE A 81 9.76 12.17 -16.17
C ILE A 81 10.68 10.96 -16.01
N VAL A 82 10.90 10.54 -14.77
CA VAL A 82 11.55 9.26 -14.48
C VAL A 82 10.46 8.23 -14.19
N TYR A 83 10.43 7.15 -14.95
CA TYR A 83 9.48 6.06 -14.76
C TYR A 83 10.18 4.72 -14.60
N SER A 84 9.53 3.78 -13.94
CA SER A 84 9.94 2.38 -13.91
C SER A 84 8.74 1.49 -14.18
N ILE A 85 9.02 0.29 -14.68
CA ILE A 85 8.00 -0.75 -14.86
C ILE A 85 8.36 -1.85 -13.87
N ASN A 86 7.49 -2.17 -12.93
CA ASN A 86 7.71 -3.27 -12.00
C ASN A 86 7.12 -4.56 -12.56
N HIS A 87 7.88 -5.66 -12.46
CA HIS A 87 7.52 -6.97 -13.02
C HIS A 87 7.40 -8.06 -11.94
N GLN A 88 7.30 -7.72 -10.67
CA GLN A 88 7.33 -8.71 -9.59
C GLN A 88 6.00 -9.46 -9.42
N LEU A 89 4.90 -8.84 -9.86
CA LEU A 89 3.57 -9.42 -9.83
C LEU A 89 3.21 -10.17 -11.11
N LEU A 90 1.97 -10.66 -11.17
CA LEU A 90 1.39 -11.27 -12.36
C LEU A 90 1.32 -10.32 -13.54
N LYS A 91 1.07 -9.04 -13.26
CA LYS A 91 0.92 -8.00 -14.26
C LYS A 91 1.99 -6.95 -14.02
N PRO A 92 2.70 -6.49 -15.06
CA PRO A 92 3.61 -5.37 -14.94
C PRO A 92 2.82 -4.08 -14.68
N PHE A 93 3.44 -3.09 -14.03
CA PHE A 93 2.80 -1.79 -13.81
C PHE A 93 3.80 -0.64 -13.78
N LEU A 94 3.31 0.54 -14.14
CA LEU A 94 4.09 1.78 -14.18
C LEU A 94 4.17 2.46 -12.81
N MET A 95 5.34 2.99 -12.51
CA MET A 95 5.57 3.92 -11.41
C MET A 95 6.36 5.13 -11.90
N PHE A 96 6.07 6.31 -11.37
CA PHE A 96 6.69 7.57 -11.75
C PHE A 96 7.31 8.25 -10.53
N ALA A 97 8.55 8.73 -10.67
CA ALA A 97 9.20 9.50 -9.62
C ALA A 97 8.72 10.95 -9.65
N LEU A 98 8.12 11.41 -8.55
CA LEU A 98 7.78 12.82 -8.33
C LEU A 98 8.69 13.42 -7.25
N GLU A 99 9.09 14.68 -7.41
CA GLU A 99 9.92 15.42 -6.44
C GLU A 99 9.02 16.09 -5.41
N LYS A 100 9.34 15.88 -4.13
CA LYS A 100 8.70 16.58 -3.01
C LYS A 100 9.23 18.01 -2.94
N ASN A 101 8.37 18.95 -3.28
CA ASN A 101 8.63 20.38 -3.21
C ASN A 101 7.65 20.99 -2.19
N SER A 102 8.17 21.38 -1.03
CA SER A 102 7.37 21.85 0.11
C SER A 102 6.32 20.81 0.53
N ASN A 103 5.03 21.09 0.29
CA ASN A 103 3.89 20.25 0.70
C ASN A 103 3.25 19.50 -0.48
N LYS A 104 3.91 19.46 -1.64
CA LYS A 104 3.39 18.77 -2.83
C LYS A 104 4.44 17.88 -3.49
N LEU A 105 3.96 16.89 -4.22
CA LEU A 105 4.74 16.10 -5.17
C LEU A 105 4.52 16.65 -6.57
N SER A 106 5.57 17.08 -7.25
CA SER A 106 5.48 17.63 -8.60
C SER A 106 6.41 16.90 -9.56
N ILE A 107 6.16 17.08 -10.86
CA ILE A 107 7.14 16.69 -11.88
C ILE A 107 8.42 17.53 -11.61
N PRO A 108 9.59 16.88 -11.48
CA PRO A 108 10.86 17.58 -11.33
C PRO A 108 11.12 18.51 -12.52
N ILE A 109 11.48 19.76 -12.24
CA ILE A 109 11.85 20.76 -13.27
C ILE A 109 13.33 21.07 -13.16
N LEU A 110 14.01 21.13 -14.31
CA LEU A 110 15.39 21.58 -14.44
C LEU A 110 15.43 22.90 -15.23
N THR A 111 16.18 23.88 -14.73
CA THR A 111 16.44 25.13 -15.47
C THR A 111 17.79 25.02 -16.17
N VAL A 112 17.79 25.26 -17.47
CA VAL A 112 18.96 25.20 -18.35
C VAL A 112 19.27 26.62 -18.84
N GLU A 113 20.39 27.19 -18.37
CA GLU A 113 20.72 28.62 -18.59
C GLU A 113 21.27 28.93 -19.98
N LYS A 114 21.76 27.92 -20.70
CA LYS A 114 22.36 28.05 -22.03
C LYS A 114 21.92 26.89 -22.88
N ASP A 115 21.86 27.11 -24.18
CA ASP A 115 21.67 26.11 -25.22
C ASP A 115 22.53 24.85 -24.94
N THR A 116 21.90 23.81 -24.40
CA THR A 116 22.55 22.57 -23.97
C THR A 116 21.91 21.38 -24.65
N SER A 117 22.72 20.49 -25.22
CA SER A 117 22.23 19.23 -25.81
C SER A 117 21.68 18.28 -24.76
N ILE A 118 20.72 17.42 -25.13
CA ILE A 118 20.19 16.39 -24.22
C ILE A 118 21.30 15.49 -23.69
N LYS A 119 22.27 15.11 -24.53
CA LYS A 119 23.41 14.28 -24.11
C LYS A 119 24.20 14.89 -22.95
N SER A 120 24.42 16.20 -22.98
CA SER A 120 25.10 16.91 -21.89
C SER A 120 24.22 17.02 -20.65
N LEU A 121 22.90 17.19 -20.80
CA LEU A 121 21.96 17.22 -19.66
C LEU A 121 21.86 15.86 -18.95
N HIS A 122 21.93 14.78 -19.71
CA HIS A 122 21.79 13.42 -19.19
C HIS A 122 22.77 13.12 -18.06
N GLU A 123 24.05 13.50 -18.18
CA GLU A 123 25.05 13.28 -17.12
C GLU A 123 24.66 13.98 -15.79
N GLY A 124 24.13 15.21 -15.89
CA GLY A 124 23.66 15.95 -14.72
C GLY A 124 22.41 15.32 -14.10
N ILE A 125 21.51 14.79 -14.93
CA ILE A 125 20.28 14.12 -14.50
C ILE A 125 20.62 12.77 -13.83
N MET A 126 21.49 11.95 -14.42
CA MET A 126 22.01 10.71 -13.81
C MET A 126 22.52 10.97 -12.39
N LYS A 127 23.37 12.00 -12.23
CA LYS A 127 23.91 12.38 -10.92
C LYS A 127 22.83 12.85 -9.93
N LYS A 128 21.76 13.50 -10.40
CA LYS A 128 20.63 13.94 -9.55
C LYS A 128 19.81 12.76 -8.98
N TYR A 129 19.76 11.63 -9.69
CA TYR A 129 18.96 10.45 -9.31
C TYR A 129 19.77 9.27 -8.76
N GLN A 130 21.11 9.34 -8.77
CA GLN A 130 22.01 8.25 -8.35
C GLN A 130 21.69 7.65 -6.96
N ASP A 131 21.20 8.46 -6.01
CA ASP A 131 20.91 8.00 -4.64
C ASP A 131 19.53 7.33 -4.52
N TYR A 132 18.71 7.37 -5.56
CA TYR A 132 17.30 6.97 -5.54
C TYR A 132 16.98 5.82 -6.48
N THR A 133 17.79 5.64 -7.52
CA THR A 133 17.59 4.64 -8.55
C THR A 133 18.92 4.06 -9.01
N ALA A 134 18.99 2.74 -9.19
CA ALA A 134 19.98 2.16 -10.08
C ALA A 134 19.65 2.63 -11.50
N ASP A 135 20.67 3.13 -12.21
CA ASP A 135 20.74 3.53 -13.62
C ASP A 135 19.44 4.01 -14.30
N ILE A 136 19.49 5.20 -14.91
CA ILE A 136 18.37 5.73 -15.68
C ILE A 136 18.74 5.89 -17.17
N ASP A 137 17.91 5.35 -18.04
CA ASP A 137 18.12 5.35 -19.48
C ASP A 137 17.22 6.38 -20.15
N TYR A 138 17.81 7.27 -20.95
CA TYR A 138 17.03 8.23 -21.73
C TYR A 138 16.16 7.53 -22.79
N GLN A 139 14.87 7.84 -22.82
CA GLN A 139 13.88 7.21 -23.71
C GLN A 139 13.34 8.15 -24.80
N GLY A 140 13.73 9.43 -24.78
CA GLY A 140 13.24 10.44 -25.71
C GLY A 140 12.58 11.63 -24.99
N PHE A 141 12.07 12.58 -25.78
CA PHE A 141 11.35 13.74 -25.28
C PHE A 141 9.93 13.80 -25.84
N TYR A 142 9.06 14.53 -25.13
CA TYR A 142 7.72 14.86 -25.56
C TYR A 142 7.52 16.37 -25.46
N ASN A 143 6.94 16.97 -26.51
CA ASN A 143 6.65 18.40 -26.56
C ASN A 143 5.13 18.61 -26.44
N ASP A 144 4.68 19.07 -25.29
CA ASP A 144 3.29 19.45 -25.07
C ASP A 144 3.14 20.97 -25.17
N ASN A 145 2.70 21.45 -26.34
CA ASN A 145 2.44 22.87 -26.57
C ASN A 145 3.61 23.81 -26.21
N GLY A 146 4.85 23.38 -26.43
CA GLY A 146 6.07 24.12 -26.15
C GLY A 146 6.74 23.76 -24.82
N GLU A 147 6.07 23.02 -23.92
CA GLU A 147 6.70 22.45 -22.74
C GLU A 147 7.40 21.13 -23.10
N ILE A 148 8.69 21.04 -22.78
CA ILE A 148 9.49 19.85 -23.07
C ILE A 148 9.55 18.95 -21.84
N PHE A 149 9.20 17.68 -22.03
CA PHE A 149 9.30 16.61 -21.06
C PHE A 149 10.38 15.62 -21.52
N LEU A 150 11.41 15.39 -20.70
CA LEU A 150 12.43 14.38 -20.95
C LEU A 150 12.07 13.11 -20.20
N PHE A 151 12.01 11.98 -20.91
CA PHE A 151 11.67 10.69 -20.35
C PHE A 151 12.91 9.86 -20.07
N TYR A 152 12.96 9.31 -18.86
CA TYR A 152 13.99 8.40 -18.39
C TYR A 152 13.35 7.15 -17.81
N LYS A 153 13.84 5.99 -18.22
CA LYS A 153 13.44 4.70 -17.66
C LYS A 153 14.45 4.29 -16.60
N SER A 154 13.97 3.93 -15.44
CA SER A 154 14.76 3.40 -14.33
C SER A 154 14.48 1.92 -14.13
N GLU A 155 15.47 1.19 -13.63
CA GLU A 155 15.25 -0.17 -13.15
C GLU A 155 14.21 -0.20 -12.02
N SER A 156 13.43 -1.29 -11.97
CA SER A 156 12.43 -1.44 -10.93
C SER A 156 13.05 -1.76 -9.58
N LEU A 157 12.56 -1.11 -8.53
CA LEU A 157 12.86 -1.50 -7.16
C LEU A 157 12.24 -2.87 -6.88
N GLN A 158 13.07 -3.82 -6.44
CA GLN A 158 12.62 -5.18 -6.10
C GLN A 158 12.15 -5.33 -4.66
N GLU A 159 12.45 -4.38 -3.78
CA GLU A 159 12.13 -4.49 -2.35
C GLU A 159 11.24 -3.32 -1.91
N PRO A 160 10.30 -3.55 -0.98
CA PRO A 160 9.51 -2.48 -0.39
C PRO A 160 10.43 -1.45 0.27
N ARG A 161 10.32 -0.20 -0.15
CA ARG A 161 11.16 0.87 0.37
C ARG A 161 10.64 1.39 1.71
N LYS A 162 11.52 1.54 2.69
CA LYS A 162 11.23 2.33 3.89
C LYS A 162 11.19 3.81 3.53
N VAL A 163 10.02 4.42 3.64
CA VAL A 163 9.82 5.84 3.41
C VAL A 163 10.01 6.60 4.72
N THR A 164 10.58 7.80 4.64
CA THR A 164 10.72 8.73 5.77
C THR A 164 10.16 10.10 5.40
N GLY A 165 9.86 10.96 6.39
CA GLY A 165 9.34 12.31 6.12
C GLY A 165 10.28 13.20 5.29
N ASN A 166 11.57 12.86 5.27
CA ASN A 166 12.64 13.56 4.56
C ASN A 166 12.86 13.05 3.13
N GLU A 167 12.01 12.13 2.65
CA GLU A 167 12.13 11.62 1.29
C GLU A 167 11.95 12.73 0.26
N LYS A 168 12.93 12.83 -0.65
CA LYS A 168 12.94 13.82 -1.71
C LYS A 168 12.11 13.38 -2.91
N TYR A 169 12.11 12.09 -3.24
CA TYR A 169 11.35 11.55 -4.36
C TYR A 169 10.43 10.43 -3.92
N TYR A 170 9.25 10.40 -4.53
CA TYR A 170 8.26 9.36 -4.31
C TYR A 170 7.97 8.67 -5.63
N PHE A 171 8.11 7.34 -5.64
CA PHE A 171 7.58 6.53 -6.72
C PHE A 171 6.07 6.35 -6.54
N CYS A 172 5.32 6.88 -7.49
CA CYS A 172 3.88 7.01 -7.49
C CYS A 172 3.29 6.14 -8.59
N THR A 173 2.19 5.44 -8.30
CA THR A 173 1.39 4.79 -9.35
C THR A 173 0.52 5.81 -10.07
N ILE A 174 0.04 5.49 -11.28
CA ILE A 174 -0.98 6.29 -11.97
C ILE A 174 -2.26 6.44 -11.12
N HIS A 175 -2.64 5.40 -10.38
CA HIS A 175 -3.78 5.46 -9.46
C HIS A 175 -3.58 6.53 -8.36
N GLU A 176 -2.37 6.65 -7.82
CA GLU A 176 -2.06 7.73 -6.87
C GLU A 176 -2.10 9.11 -7.52
N ILE A 177 -1.56 9.24 -8.73
CA ILE A 177 -1.49 10.50 -9.49
C ILE A 177 -2.88 11.01 -9.87
N ILE A 178 -3.64 10.23 -10.62
CA ILE A 178 -4.89 10.69 -11.21
C ILE A 178 -6.07 10.54 -10.25
N ASN A 179 -6.20 9.37 -9.59
CA ASN A 179 -7.42 9.05 -8.85
C ASN A 179 -7.36 9.53 -7.40
N LEU A 180 -6.24 9.30 -6.71
CA LEU A 180 -6.08 9.73 -5.32
C LEU A 180 -5.60 11.19 -5.21
N LYS A 181 -4.89 11.68 -6.23
CA LYS A 181 -4.22 12.99 -6.28
C LYS A 181 -3.27 13.24 -5.10
N LYS A 182 -2.79 12.16 -4.47
CA LYS A 182 -1.95 12.21 -3.27
C LYS A 182 -1.23 10.89 -3.05
N VAL A 183 -0.08 10.98 -2.38
CA VAL A 183 0.67 9.84 -1.83
C VAL A 183 0.80 10.03 -0.34
N TYR A 184 0.33 9.06 0.44
CA TYR A 184 0.17 9.21 1.90
C TYR A 184 -0.64 10.47 2.25
N ILE A 185 0.01 11.49 2.84
CA ILE A 185 -0.55 12.80 3.20
C ILE A 185 -0.15 13.92 2.23
N THR A 186 0.75 13.67 1.28
CA THR A 186 1.30 14.70 0.40
C THR A 186 0.48 14.77 -0.89
N ASN A 187 -0.07 15.95 -1.20
CA ASN A 187 -0.83 16.19 -2.41
C ASN A 187 0.07 16.15 -3.64
N ILE A 188 -0.47 15.72 -4.77
CA ILE A 188 0.21 15.81 -6.06
C ILE A 188 -0.17 17.14 -6.71
N ASP A 189 0.81 17.79 -7.34
CA ASP A 189 0.59 19.06 -8.00
C ASP A 189 -0.31 18.90 -9.24
N GLU A 190 -1.23 19.85 -9.46
CA GLU A 190 -2.20 19.75 -10.55
C GLU A 190 -1.52 19.73 -11.92
N HIS A 191 -0.34 20.35 -12.09
CA HIS A 191 0.40 20.26 -13.35
C HIS A 191 0.79 18.81 -13.69
N ALA A 192 1.18 18.02 -12.69
CA ALA A 192 1.47 16.61 -12.90
C ALA A 192 0.20 15.81 -13.22
N ILE A 193 -0.90 16.10 -12.53
CA ILE A 193 -2.19 15.43 -12.76
C ILE A 193 -2.69 15.72 -14.18
N ASP A 194 -2.71 16.99 -14.57
CA ASP A 194 -3.17 17.46 -15.87
C ASP A 194 -2.33 16.87 -17.00
N PHE A 195 -1.00 16.76 -16.82
CA PHE A 195 -0.12 16.11 -17.78
C PHE A 195 -0.57 14.67 -18.08
N PHE A 196 -0.77 13.84 -17.06
CA PHE A 196 -1.15 12.44 -17.25
C PHE A 196 -2.60 12.26 -17.72
N VAL A 197 -3.52 13.13 -17.30
CA VAL A 197 -4.91 13.11 -17.76
C VAL A 197 -5.00 13.49 -19.24
N LYS A 198 -4.25 14.50 -19.68
CA LYS A 198 -4.26 14.97 -21.08
C LYS A 198 -3.47 14.03 -22.00
N ASN A 199 -2.45 13.36 -21.48
CA ASN A 199 -1.55 12.50 -22.24
C ASN A 199 -1.64 11.05 -21.74
N ASP A 200 -2.86 10.50 -21.81
CA ASP A 200 -3.23 9.19 -21.25
C ASP A 200 -2.40 8.01 -21.78
N SER A 201 -1.83 8.09 -22.98
CA SER A 201 -0.88 7.09 -23.52
C SER A 201 0.30 6.82 -22.58
N PHE A 202 0.74 7.78 -21.76
CA PHE A 202 1.78 7.56 -20.76
C PHE A 202 1.30 6.81 -19.50
N CYS A 203 0.01 6.48 -19.40
CA CYS A 203 -0.57 5.83 -18.23
C CYS A 203 -0.70 4.31 -18.36
N PHE A 204 -0.45 3.74 -19.54
CA PHE A 204 -0.84 2.37 -19.86
C PHE A 204 0.31 1.49 -20.35
N LEU A 205 0.18 0.21 -20.03
CA LEU A 205 0.94 -0.88 -20.65
C LEU A 205 -0.03 -1.73 -21.46
N GLU A 206 0.48 -2.32 -22.54
CA GLU A 206 -0.26 -3.28 -23.37
C GLU A 206 0.43 -4.65 -23.32
N ASP A 207 -0.36 -5.72 -23.42
CA ASP A 207 0.16 -7.08 -23.63
C ASP A 207 0.49 -7.34 -25.12
N GLU A 208 0.89 -8.57 -25.43
CA GLU A 208 1.26 -8.98 -26.80
C GLU A 208 0.10 -8.95 -27.81
N ASP A 209 -1.14 -8.95 -27.31
CA ASP A 209 -2.37 -8.89 -28.10
C ASP A 209 -2.92 -7.45 -28.16
N PHE A 210 -2.15 -6.45 -27.74
CA PHE A 210 -2.53 -5.04 -27.63
C PHE A 210 -3.70 -4.77 -26.68
N ASN A 211 -3.96 -5.66 -25.73
CA ASN A 211 -4.91 -5.37 -24.67
C ASN A 211 -4.25 -4.55 -23.57
N LEU A 212 -4.98 -3.56 -23.05
CA LEU A 212 -4.51 -2.80 -21.89
C LEU A 212 -4.36 -3.71 -20.68
N ILE A 213 -3.16 -3.69 -20.11
CA ILE A 213 -2.88 -4.31 -18.82
C ILE A 213 -3.50 -3.41 -17.75
N GLU A 214 -4.27 -4.04 -16.85
CA GLU A 214 -4.91 -3.36 -15.72
C GLU A 214 -3.91 -2.47 -14.96
N THR A 215 -4.25 -1.20 -14.73
CA THR A 215 -3.50 -0.32 -13.83
C THR A 215 -3.83 -0.65 -12.37
N PRO A 216 -2.86 -0.95 -11.51
CA PRO A 216 -3.15 -1.38 -10.14
C PRO A 216 -3.70 -0.22 -9.30
N MET A 217 -4.55 -0.58 -8.33
CA MET A 217 -4.98 0.31 -7.25
C MET A 217 -3.96 0.33 -6.12
N VAL A 218 -4.04 1.36 -5.28
CA VAL A 218 -3.23 1.46 -4.06
C VAL A 218 -4.08 1.27 -2.81
N GLY A 219 -3.61 0.38 -1.93
CA GLY A 219 -4.23 0.07 -0.65
C GLY A 219 -3.21 0.09 0.48
N TYR A 220 -3.70 0.24 1.70
CA TYR A 220 -2.84 0.34 2.89
C TYR A 220 -3.22 -0.67 3.96
N THR A 221 -2.22 -1.14 4.71
CA THR A 221 -2.39 -1.91 5.94
C THR A 221 -1.62 -1.25 7.07
N GLY A 222 -2.30 -0.94 8.17
CA GLY A 222 -1.67 -0.40 9.38
C GLY A 222 -1.64 -1.39 10.55
N GLY A 223 -0.69 -1.20 11.46
CA GLY A 223 -0.54 -1.99 12.67
C GLY A 223 0.64 -1.58 13.52
N TYR A 224 0.90 -2.36 14.57
CA TYR A 224 2.12 -2.28 15.36
C TYR A 224 3.37 -2.50 14.48
N TYR A 225 4.42 -1.71 14.69
CA TYR A 225 5.56 -1.63 13.77
C TYR A 225 6.24 -2.99 13.48
N LYS A 226 6.36 -3.90 14.45
CA LYS A 226 6.94 -5.23 14.22
C LYS A 226 6.09 -6.06 13.26
N ARG A 227 4.75 -5.96 13.37
CA ARG A 227 3.83 -6.60 12.42
C ARG A 227 3.96 -5.98 11.03
N ILE A 228 4.16 -4.66 10.97
CA ILE A 228 4.34 -3.93 9.71
C ILE A 228 5.63 -4.33 9.01
N ALA A 229 6.73 -4.52 9.74
CA ALA A 229 7.97 -5.06 9.18
C ALA A 229 7.76 -6.44 8.55
N ILE A 230 7.03 -7.34 9.24
CA ILE A 230 6.69 -8.66 8.70
C ILE A 230 5.82 -8.55 7.45
N ILE A 231 4.80 -7.68 7.47
CA ILE A 231 3.89 -7.49 6.33
C ILE A 231 4.61 -6.87 5.13
N ALA A 232 5.56 -5.96 5.36
CA ALA A 232 6.38 -5.39 4.30
C ALA A 232 7.26 -6.47 3.66
N ALA A 233 7.93 -7.30 4.46
CA ALA A 233 8.83 -8.34 3.97
C ALA A 233 8.12 -9.54 3.32
N LEU A 234 7.00 -10.00 3.90
CA LEU A 234 6.34 -11.26 3.52
C LEU A 234 5.02 -11.07 2.76
N GLY A 235 4.53 -9.84 2.63
CA GLY A 235 3.23 -9.55 2.06
C GLY A 235 2.07 -9.63 3.06
N PRO A 236 0.82 -9.55 2.58
CA PRO A 236 -0.34 -9.42 3.44
C PRO A 236 -0.65 -10.74 4.19
N ILE A 237 -1.20 -10.60 5.40
CA ILE A 237 -1.64 -11.74 6.22
C ILE A 237 -3.15 -11.93 6.02
N ARG A 238 -3.59 -13.17 5.78
CA ARG A 238 -5.02 -13.50 5.72
C ARG A 238 -5.73 -13.12 7.01
N SER A 239 -6.93 -12.58 6.86
CA SER A 239 -7.78 -12.21 7.98
C SER A 239 -8.40 -13.44 8.63
N ASN A 240 -9.06 -13.20 9.77
CA ASN A 240 -9.76 -14.25 10.49
C ASN A 240 -11.07 -14.66 9.78
N PRO A 241 -11.61 -15.86 10.07
CA PRO A 241 -12.87 -16.33 9.48
C PRO A 241 -14.10 -15.45 9.76
N PHE A 242 -14.06 -14.60 10.80
CA PHE A 242 -15.16 -13.70 11.18
C PHE A 242 -15.09 -12.33 10.46
N ALA A 243 -14.14 -12.13 9.56
CA ALA A 243 -13.98 -10.90 8.82
C ALA A 243 -15.15 -10.68 7.83
N SER A 244 -15.43 -9.43 7.46
CA SER A 244 -16.66 -9.05 6.76
C SER A 244 -16.85 -9.71 5.39
N MET A 245 -15.76 -10.13 4.75
CA MET A 245 -15.70 -10.77 3.43
C MET A 245 -15.01 -12.14 3.47
N GLY A 246 -14.92 -12.74 4.67
CA GLY A 246 -14.23 -14.01 4.92
C GLY A 246 -12.71 -13.91 5.13
N PRO A 247 -12.00 -15.04 5.23
CA PRO A 247 -10.58 -15.11 5.62
C PRO A 247 -9.60 -14.76 4.49
N TYR A 248 -9.75 -13.59 3.87
CA TYR A 248 -8.96 -13.09 2.74
C TYR A 248 -8.01 -11.95 3.13
N PHE A 249 -7.41 -11.28 2.15
CA PHE A 249 -6.45 -10.19 2.35
C PHE A 249 -7.15 -8.85 2.27
N TYR A 250 -7.02 -8.04 3.33
CA TYR A 250 -7.74 -6.77 3.48
C TYR A 250 -6.80 -5.59 3.39
N PHE A 251 -7.27 -4.57 2.69
CA PHE A 251 -6.58 -3.29 2.57
C PHE A 251 -7.58 -2.17 2.77
N SER A 252 -7.08 -0.96 2.99
CA SER A 252 -7.93 0.20 3.24
C SER A 252 -7.40 1.46 2.57
N SER A 253 -8.19 2.53 2.64
CA SER A 253 -7.71 3.90 2.40
C SER A 253 -6.52 4.23 3.31
N PHE A 254 -5.73 5.25 2.94
CA PHE A 254 -4.62 5.71 3.79
C PHE A 254 -5.12 6.13 5.18
N LYS A 255 -6.21 6.89 5.28
CA LYS A 255 -6.81 7.34 6.56
C LYS A 255 -7.17 6.17 7.47
N ARG A 256 -7.82 5.14 6.93
CA ARG A 256 -8.19 3.94 7.68
C ARG A 256 -6.97 3.08 8.04
N GLY A 257 -6.01 2.96 7.13
CA GLY A 257 -4.75 2.27 7.38
C GLY A 257 -3.99 2.93 8.52
N LEU A 258 -3.91 4.27 8.48
CA LEU A 258 -3.28 5.08 9.52
C LEU A 258 -3.94 4.86 10.89
N ARG A 259 -5.27 4.87 10.97
CA ARG A 259 -5.99 4.56 12.23
C ARG A 259 -5.50 3.24 12.84
N TYR A 260 -5.39 2.18 12.04
CA TYR A 260 -4.90 0.89 12.53
C TYR A 260 -3.38 0.85 12.77
N GLY A 261 -2.64 1.76 12.14
CA GLY A 261 -1.22 1.99 12.41
C GLY A 261 -0.97 2.64 13.77
N VAL A 262 -1.91 3.42 14.28
CA VAL A 262 -1.74 4.19 15.53
C VAL A 262 -2.47 3.54 16.70
N ILE A 263 -3.69 3.04 16.49
CA ILE A 263 -4.59 2.59 17.55
C ILE A 263 -4.94 1.11 17.39
N THR A 264 -5.10 0.41 18.51
CA THR A 264 -5.51 -1.00 18.53
C THR A 264 -6.91 -1.18 17.93
N PRO A 265 -7.17 -2.27 17.18
CA PRO A 265 -8.45 -2.47 16.50
C PRO A 265 -9.69 -2.45 17.41
N ASP A 266 -9.51 -2.86 18.67
CA ASP A 266 -10.53 -2.97 19.71
C ASP A 266 -10.57 -1.78 20.67
N GLY A 267 -9.74 -0.75 20.44
CA GLY A 267 -9.72 0.46 21.25
C GLY A 267 -9.22 0.25 22.68
N LYS A 268 -8.43 -0.81 22.92
CA LYS A 268 -7.94 -1.19 24.26
C LYS A 268 -6.41 -1.30 24.31
N PRO A 269 -5.80 -1.08 25.48
CA PRO A 269 -4.38 -1.38 25.69
C PRO A 269 -4.06 -2.82 25.30
N LYS A 270 -2.85 -3.04 24.77
CA LYS A 270 -2.41 -4.38 24.35
C LYS A 270 -1.05 -4.76 24.92
N GLU A 271 -0.97 -6.04 25.24
CA GLU A 271 0.23 -6.74 25.67
C GLU A 271 0.38 -8.01 24.86
N ILE A 272 1.60 -8.31 24.42
CA ILE A 272 1.93 -9.54 23.71
C ILE A 272 3.11 -10.18 24.44
N ASN A 273 2.90 -11.38 24.99
CA ASN A 273 3.92 -12.14 25.72
C ASN A 273 4.57 -11.36 26.88
N GLY A 274 3.78 -10.65 27.70
CA GLY A 274 4.33 -9.85 28.81
C GLY A 274 4.86 -8.48 28.40
N ILE A 275 4.94 -8.19 27.09
CA ILE A 275 5.46 -6.92 26.57
C ILE A 275 4.28 -6.04 26.19
N LYS A 276 4.15 -4.92 26.90
CA LYS A 276 3.16 -3.89 26.59
C LYS A 276 3.55 -3.20 25.29
N ILE A 277 2.64 -3.19 24.32
CA ILE A 277 2.88 -2.58 22.99
C ILE A 277 2.12 -1.28 22.79
N THR A 278 1.38 -0.84 23.81
CA THR A 278 0.64 0.43 23.84
C THR A 278 1.18 1.35 24.92
N VAL A 279 1.04 2.66 24.74
CA VAL A 279 1.57 3.63 25.69
C VAL A 279 0.65 3.76 26.89
N GLY A 280 1.14 3.40 28.08
CA GLY A 280 0.34 3.41 29.30
C GLY A 280 -0.98 2.64 29.10
N ASP A 281 -2.04 3.06 29.77
CA ASP A 281 -3.36 2.39 29.64
C ASP A 281 -4.19 2.97 28.50
N THR A 282 -3.53 3.46 27.45
CA THR A 282 -4.17 3.95 26.22
C THR A 282 -4.21 2.85 25.15
N PRO A 283 -5.07 2.99 24.11
CA PRO A 283 -5.07 2.08 22.98
C PRO A 283 -4.05 2.45 21.89
N VAL A 284 -3.21 3.47 22.13
CA VAL A 284 -2.22 3.96 21.16
C VAL A 284 -0.98 3.08 21.23
N TYR A 285 -0.49 2.59 20.08
CA TYR A 285 0.76 1.83 20.02
C TYR A 285 1.95 2.67 20.47
N GLU A 286 2.94 2.06 21.11
CA GLU A 286 4.25 2.70 21.38
C GLU A 286 4.94 3.14 20.09
N LYS A 287 4.72 2.38 19.01
CA LYS A 287 5.27 2.63 17.69
C LYS A 287 4.40 1.94 16.65
N GLY A 288 3.91 2.74 15.71
CA GLY A 288 3.02 2.31 14.65
C GLY A 288 3.73 2.08 13.34
N GLY A 289 2.99 1.60 12.35
CA GLY A 289 3.43 1.63 10.98
C GLY A 289 2.31 1.39 9.99
N ILE A 290 2.63 1.62 8.71
CA ILE A 290 1.74 1.38 7.58
C ILE A 290 2.54 0.81 6.41
N VAL A 291 1.98 -0.17 5.72
CA VAL A 291 2.50 -0.70 4.45
C VAL A 291 1.57 -0.24 3.33
N LYS A 292 2.17 0.29 2.26
CA LYS A 292 1.51 0.62 1.00
C LYS A 292 1.65 -0.57 0.05
N PHE A 293 0.53 -0.98 -0.52
CA PHE A 293 0.44 -2.05 -1.49
C PHE A 293 -0.07 -1.51 -2.83
N VAL A 294 0.44 -2.08 -3.91
CA VAL A 294 -0.29 -2.10 -5.20
C VAL A 294 -1.15 -3.34 -5.25
N MET A 295 -2.34 -3.23 -5.87
CA MET A 295 -3.34 -4.29 -5.93
C MET A 295 -3.96 -4.35 -7.33
N PHE A 296 -3.98 -5.52 -7.94
CA PHE A 296 -4.76 -5.83 -9.15
C PHE A 296 -6.10 -6.40 -8.71
N MET A 297 -7.14 -5.60 -8.90
CA MET A 297 -8.49 -5.89 -8.43
C MET A 297 -9.21 -6.87 -9.36
N GLY A 298 -8.86 -6.92 -10.64
CA GLY A 298 -9.46 -7.85 -11.60
C GLY A 298 -10.98 -7.66 -11.71
N ASN A 299 -11.74 -8.76 -11.74
CA ASN A 299 -13.19 -8.67 -11.68
C ASN A 299 -13.67 -8.34 -10.26
N GLU A 300 -14.15 -7.11 -10.03
CA GLU A 300 -14.47 -6.59 -8.70
C GLU A 300 -15.97 -6.63 -8.38
N LYS A 301 -16.31 -7.02 -7.14
CA LYS A 301 -17.66 -6.84 -6.57
C LYS A 301 -17.74 -5.59 -5.70
N VAL A 302 -18.64 -4.68 -6.04
CA VAL A 302 -18.87 -3.43 -5.29
C VAL A 302 -20.04 -3.59 -4.31
N PHE A 303 -19.80 -3.37 -3.03
CA PHE A 303 -20.82 -3.40 -1.98
C PHE A 303 -21.29 -1.98 -1.63
N LEU A 304 -22.51 -1.62 -2.04
CA LEU A 304 -23.05 -0.26 -1.92
C LEU A 304 -24.05 -0.11 -0.76
N ASN A 305 -24.60 -1.22 -0.25
CA ASN A 305 -25.53 -1.26 0.87
C ASN A 305 -26.78 -0.38 0.64
N ARG A 306 -27.30 -0.42 -0.59
CA ARG A 306 -28.54 0.25 -0.97
C ARG A 306 -29.73 -0.41 -0.28
N ASP A 307 -30.86 0.27 -0.23
CA ASP A 307 -32.07 -0.27 0.41
C ASP A 307 -32.53 -1.60 -0.20
N ASN A 308 -32.30 -1.77 -1.51
CA ASN A 308 -32.60 -2.98 -2.26
C ASN A 308 -31.46 -4.01 -2.32
N ASP A 309 -30.28 -3.71 -1.78
CA ASP A 309 -29.22 -4.73 -1.65
C ASP A 309 -29.64 -5.77 -0.60
N PRO A 310 -29.38 -7.06 -0.82
CA PRO A 310 -29.70 -8.10 0.14
C PRO A 310 -28.77 -8.04 1.36
N ASP A 311 -29.31 -8.38 2.53
CA ASP A 311 -28.50 -8.61 3.72
C ASP A 311 -27.61 -9.85 3.54
N ASP A 312 -26.44 -9.85 4.18
CA ASP A 312 -25.63 -11.06 4.28
C ASP A 312 -26.40 -12.15 5.05
N SER A 313 -26.57 -13.29 4.40
CA SER A 313 -27.34 -14.42 4.94
C SER A 313 -26.51 -15.39 5.79
N SER A 314 -25.20 -15.17 5.90
CA SER A 314 -24.31 -16.02 6.70
C SER A 314 -24.67 -16.02 8.19
N GLU A 315 -24.61 -17.18 8.82
CA GLU A 315 -24.92 -17.34 10.25
C GLU A 315 -23.95 -16.53 11.14
N ILE A 316 -22.70 -16.41 10.71
CA ILE A 316 -21.70 -15.60 11.41
C ILE A 316 -22.10 -14.11 11.39
N SER A 317 -22.49 -13.56 10.24
CA SER A 317 -22.87 -12.16 10.17
C SER A 317 -24.14 -11.88 10.98
N LYS A 318 -25.14 -12.77 10.95
CA LYS A 318 -26.34 -12.66 11.80
C LYS A 318 -25.96 -12.67 13.28
N HIS A 319 -25.15 -13.64 13.72
CA HIS A 319 -24.74 -13.75 15.12
C HIS A 319 -23.94 -12.54 15.60
N VAL A 320 -23.06 -11.99 14.76
CA VAL A 320 -22.29 -10.78 15.11
C VAL A 320 -23.20 -9.55 15.12
N ALA A 321 -24.18 -9.47 14.22
CA ALA A 321 -25.15 -8.37 14.17
C ALA A 321 -26.04 -8.30 15.43
N GLU A 322 -26.32 -9.43 16.08
CA GLU A 322 -27.03 -9.47 17.37
C GLU A 322 -26.28 -8.73 18.49
N LYS A 323 -24.95 -8.67 18.39
CA LYS A 323 -24.04 -8.12 19.43
C LYS A 323 -23.42 -6.78 19.03
N SER A 324 -23.65 -6.33 17.79
CA SER A 324 -22.92 -5.21 17.21
C SER A 324 -23.81 -4.38 16.29
N ASP A 325 -24.24 -3.22 16.79
CA ASP A 325 -25.08 -2.28 16.04
C ASP A 325 -24.41 -1.83 14.73
N ILE A 326 -23.08 -1.76 14.70
CA ILE A 326 -22.33 -1.37 13.50
C ILE A 326 -22.41 -2.46 12.44
N VAL A 327 -22.37 -3.73 12.85
CA VAL A 327 -22.54 -4.86 11.92
C VAL A 327 -23.98 -4.93 11.43
N LYS A 328 -24.96 -4.67 12.29
CA LYS A 328 -26.36 -4.57 11.89
C LYS A 328 -26.58 -3.46 10.85
N ALA A 329 -25.99 -2.28 11.04
CA ALA A 329 -26.07 -1.16 10.10
C ALA A 329 -25.30 -1.39 8.79
N THR A 330 -24.39 -2.37 8.76
CA THR A 330 -23.52 -2.67 7.59
C THR A 330 -23.71 -4.08 7.07
N ILE A 331 -24.82 -4.74 7.42
CA ILE A 331 -25.03 -6.16 7.11
C ILE A 331 -25.01 -6.46 5.61
N LYS A 332 -25.44 -5.50 4.78
CA LYS A 332 -25.40 -5.59 3.30
C LYS A 332 -24.01 -5.32 2.71
N ASN A 333 -23.06 -4.81 3.50
CA ASN A 333 -21.64 -4.69 3.15
C ASN A 333 -20.85 -5.90 3.65
N ARG A 334 -21.47 -7.07 3.79
CA ARG A 334 -20.80 -8.28 4.27
C ARG A 334 -21.11 -9.45 3.34
N ASP A 335 -20.20 -10.41 3.35
CA ASP A 335 -20.30 -11.71 2.71
C ASP A 335 -19.33 -12.64 3.44
N ASN A 336 -19.65 -12.96 4.71
CA ASN A 336 -18.72 -13.70 5.56
C ASN A 336 -18.44 -15.11 5.03
N ASP A 337 -19.44 -15.74 4.40
CA ASP A 337 -19.31 -17.04 3.72
C ASP A 337 -18.51 -16.96 2.41
N SER A 338 -18.08 -15.74 2.03
CA SER A 338 -17.18 -15.50 0.90
C SER A 338 -17.77 -15.92 -0.45
N ASN A 339 -19.08 -15.79 -0.63
CA ASN A 339 -19.74 -16.21 -1.86
C ASN A 339 -19.23 -15.45 -3.10
N TRP A 340 -18.77 -14.21 -2.91
CA TRP A 340 -18.16 -13.39 -3.94
C TRP A 340 -17.00 -14.07 -4.69
N ILE A 341 -16.24 -14.98 -4.07
CA ILE A 341 -15.06 -15.59 -4.72
C ILE A 341 -15.36 -16.48 -5.92
N LYS A 342 -16.65 -16.85 -6.09
CA LYS A 342 -17.13 -17.69 -7.18
C LYS A 342 -17.03 -16.97 -8.51
N ASP A 343 -17.34 -15.68 -8.50
CA ASP A 343 -17.49 -14.87 -9.71
C ASP A 343 -16.49 -13.71 -9.77
N TYR A 344 -15.86 -13.35 -8.65
CA TYR A 344 -15.03 -12.15 -8.52
C TYR A 344 -13.63 -12.45 -7.95
N ASP A 345 -12.68 -11.61 -8.33
CA ASP A 345 -11.27 -11.65 -7.89
C ASP A 345 -11.04 -10.75 -6.66
N SER A 346 -11.91 -9.77 -6.46
CA SER A 346 -11.82 -8.81 -5.37
C SER A 346 -13.18 -8.22 -5.00
N THR A 347 -13.19 -7.46 -3.90
CA THR A 347 -14.34 -6.68 -3.45
C THR A 347 -13.93 -5.30 -3.00
N ILE A 348 -14.83 -4.33 -3.16
CA ILE A 348 -14.73 -3.01 -2.55
C ILE A 348 -15.96 -2.71 -1.68
N ILE A 349 -15.70 -2.13 -0.51
CA ILE A 349 -16.68 -1.32 0.22
C ILE A 349 -16.26 0.12 0.01
N THR A 350 -17.12 0.92 -0.64
CA THR A 350 -16.81 2.31 -0.98
C THR A 350 -17.01 3.23 0.23
N PHE A 351 -16.58 4.48 0.09
CA PHE A 351 -16.93 5.54 1.03
C PHE A 351 -18.45 5.60 1.21
N LYS A 352 -18.91 5.58 2.47
CA LYS A 352 -20.34 5.64 2.77
C LYS A 352 -20.63 6.24 4.12
N GLU A 353 -21.67 7.05 4.20
CA GLU A 353 -22.28 7.47 5.45
C GLU A 353 -23.34 6.44 5.89
N ILE A 354 -23.27 6.00 7.14
CA ILE A 354 -24.25 5.11 7.76
C ILE A 354 -24.88 5.78 8.98
N ASP A 355 -26.14 5.46 9.24
CA ASP A 355 -26.76 5.80 10.52
C ASP A 355 -26.33 4.77 11.57
N PHE A 356 -25.68 5.26 12.62
CA PHE A 356 -25.31 4.51 13.80
C PHE A 356 -25.90 5.17 15.04
N LYS A 357 -27.04 4.64 15.51
CA LYS A 357 -27.78 5.12 16.69
C LYS A 357 -28.16 6.60 16.59
N GLY A 358 -28.67 7.02 15.43
CA GLY A 358 -29.06 8.41 15.17
C GLY A 358 -27.88 9.35 14.88
N ASN A 359 -26.66 8.82 14.79
CA ASN A 359 -25.47 9.58 14.41
C ASN A 359 -24.98 9.11 13.04
N LYS A 360 -24.62 10.08 12.19
CA LYS A 360 -23.96 9.79 10.92
C LYS A 360 -22.52 9.37 11.19
N ARG A 361 -22.12 8.22 10.65
CA ARG A 361 -20.75 7.72 10.71
C ARG A 361 -20.23 7.47 9.30
N ILE A 362 -19.01 7.89 9.04
CA ILE A 362 -18.32 7.63 7.78
C ILE A 362 -17.63 6.26 7.84
N LEU A 363 -17.90 5.43 6.85
CA LEU A 363 -17.15 4.23 6.53
C LEU A 363 -16.11 4.57 5.47
N GLU A 364 -14.86 4.45 5.86
CA GLU A 364 -13.72 4.57 4.96
C GLU A 364 -13.59 3.33 4.05
N PRO A 365 -13.13 3.51 2.80
CA PRO A 365 -12.98 2.41 1.86
C PRO A 365 -12.21 1.22 2.40
N GLN A 366 -12.68 0.04 2.02
CA GLN A 366 -12.05 -1.25 2.30
C GLN A 366 -11.99 -2.06 1.02
N PHE A 367 -10.84 -2.66 0.79
CA PHE A 367 -10.60 -3.55 -0.33
C PHE A 367 -10.34 -4.96 0.19
N THR A 368 -10.76 -5.98 -0.56
CA THR A 368 -10.43 -7.37 -0.25
C THR A 368 -10.06 -8.08 -1.55
N ILE A 369 -8.93 -8.77 -1.56
CA ILE A 369 -8.48 -9.56 -2.72
C ILE A 369 -8.40 -11.03 -2.35
N LYS A 370 -8.61 -11.90 -3.35
CA LYS A 370 -8.68 -13.34 -3.17
C LYS A 370 -7.31 -13.98 -2.95
N ASN A 371 -6.30 -13.54 -3.70
CA ASN A 371 -4.99 -14.18 -3.79
C ASN A 371 -3.84 -13.21 -3.48
N THR A 372 -2.71 -13.72 -2.98
CA THR A 372 -1.53 -12.90 -2.68
C THR A 372 -0.84 -12.37 -3.93
N ASN A 373 -0.90 -13.11 -5.04
CA ASN A 373 -0.34 -12.70 -6.34
C ASN A 373 -1.03 -11.48 -6.96
N GLN A 374 -2.16 -11.04 -6.39
CA GLN A 374 -2.84 -9.79 -6.77
C GLN A 374 -2.22 -8.55 -6.11
N CYS A 375 -1.25 -8.67 -5.20
CA CYS A 375 -0.70 -7.49 -4.52
C CYS A 375 0.78 -7.58 -4.19
N LEU A 376 1.44 -6.42 -4.14
CA LEU A 376 2.85 -6.28 -3.78
C LEU A 376 3.03 -5.14 -2.79
N PRO A 377 3.71 -5.36 -1.65
CA PRO A 377 4.15 -4.26 -0.80
C PRO A 377 5.22 -3.45 -1.54
N ILE A 378 4.97 -2.15 -1.75
CA ILE A 378 5.91 -1.27 -2.46
C ILE A 378 6.66 -0.30 -1.55
N SER A 379 6.08 0.03 -0.41
CA SER A 379 6.74 0.86 0.58
C SER A 379 6.10 0.75 1.96
N TYR A 380 6.84 1.12 2.99
CA TYR A 380 6.34 1.16 4.36
C TYR A 380 6.86 2.36 5.12
N TYR A 381 6.12 2.78 6.14
CA TYR A 381 6.44 3.94 6.96
C TYR A 381 6.21 3.60 8.43
N TYR A 382 7.16 3.94 9.30
CA TYR A 382 6.97 3.86 10.74
C TYR A 382 6.41 5.17 11.26
N LEU A 383 5.35 5.06 12.06
CA LEU A 383 4.62 6.20 12.58
C LEU A 383 5.20 6.60 13.93
N ASN A 384 5.43 7.89 14.13
CA ASN A 384 5.60 8.43 15.48
C ASN A 384 4.21 8.63 16.10
N THR A 385 3.90 7.86 17.14
CA THR A 385 2.59 7.88 17.82
C THR A 385 2.59 8.74 19.08
N GLU A 386 3.74 9.30 19.49
CA GLU A 386 3.87 10.09 20.72
C GLU A 386 2.94 11.31 20.72
N LYS A 387 2.90 12.05 19.59
CA LYS A 387 2.06 13.24 19.45
C LYS A 387 0.55 12.94 19.51
N VAL A 388 0.15 11.70 19.25
CA VAL A 388 -1.27 11.30 19.31
C VAL A 388 -1.74 11.19 20.77
N ILE A 389 -0.84 10.86 21.69
CA ILE A 389 -1.14 10.70 23.12
C ILE A 389 -1.56 12.02 23.75
N GLU A 390 -1.00 13.13 23.28
CA GLU A 390 -1.32 14.47 23.75
C GLU A 390 -2.79 14.83 23.49
N ASN A 391 -3.37 14.33 22.38
CA ASN A 391 -4.75 14.58 21.98
C ASN A 391 -5.74 13.50 22.46
N VAL A 392 -5.28 12.27 22.71
CA VAL A 392 -6.13 11.15 23.18
C VAL A 392 -6.63 11.34 24.63
N LYS A 393 -6.09 12.30 25.38
CA LYS A 393 -6.58 12.64 26.73
C LYS A 393 -7.96 13.33 26.76
N ILE A 394 -8.60 13.51 25.61
CA ILE A 394 -9.87 14.24 25.48
C ILE A 394 -10.95 13.29 24.95
N GLU A 395 -11.88 12.97 25.85
CA GLU A 395 -13.23 12.43 25.73
C GLU A 395 -13.69 11.68 24.45
N ASP A 396 -14.21 10.48 24.67
CA ASP A 396 -14.93 9.59 23.76
C ASP A 396 -14.21 9.21 22.44
N GLU A 397 -14.22 7.90 22.12
CA GLU A 397 -13.69 7.28 20.89
C GLU A 397 -14.18 7.93 19.56
N LYS A 398 -15.07 8.91 19.63
CA LYS A 398 -15.80 9.55 18.53
C LYS A 398 -15.05 10.67 17.82
N GLN A 399 -14.10 11.39 18.43
CA GLN A 399 -13.63 12.67 17.88
C GLN A 399 -12.19 12.73 17.33
N ILE A 400 -11.37 11.70 17.53
CA ILE A 400 -9.93 11.76 17.19
C ILE A 400 -9.65 11.76 15.67
N PHE A 401 -10.63 11.43 14.82
CA PHE A 401 -10.32 10.92 13.47
C PHE A 401 -10.60 11.84 12.28
N ASP A 402 -11.17 13.03 12.46
CA ASP A 402 -11.61 13.82 11.29
C ASP A 402 -10.68 14.94 10.81
N THR A 403 -9.59 15.28 11.50
CA THR A 403 -8.61 16.24 10.92
C THR A 403 -7.18 16.14 11.47
N GLU A 404 -6.98 15.76 12.73
CA GLU A 404 -5.69 15.98 13.41
C GLU A 404 -4.59 14.95 13.11
N LEU A 405 -4.93 13.69 12.82
CA LEU A 405 -3.94 12.60 12.66
C LEU A 405 -2.98 12.77 11.47
N ALA A 406 -3.37 13.53 10.44
CA ALA A 406 -2.52 13.81 9.28
C ALA A 406 -1.49 14.92 9.55
N GLU A 407 -1.75 15.79 10.53
CA GLU A 407 -0.82 16.85 10.96
C GLU A 407 0.20 16.33 11.99
N LEU A 408 -0.07 15.16 12.58
CA LEU A 408 0.79 14.52 13.59
C LEU A 408 1.91 13.66 12.99
N ILE A 409 1.91 13.43 11.67
CA ILE A 409 2.91 12.66 10.90
C ILE A 409 3.69 13.60 10.01
#